data_AF-A4ECF8-F1
#
_entry.id   AF-A4ECF8-F1
#
_cell.length_a   1.000
_cell.length_b   1.000
_cell.length_c   1.000
_cell.angle_alpha   90.00
_cell.angle_beta   90.00
_cell.angle_gamma   90.00
#
_symmetry.space_group_name_H-M   'P 1'
#
loop_
_entity.id
_entity.type
_entity.pdbx_description
1 polymer ?
#
loop_
_entity_poly.entity_id
_entity_poly.type
_entity_poly.pdbx_seq_one_letter_code
_entity_poly.pdbx_strand_id
1 'polypeptide(L)'
;MGVMPGFYDQFGQAAQTTFPTRQKGEATEDDTKQDDSAEVVQEETVLTDDQLYTRLDGLYQTIVSYGDEDQIGEVIDSFNNGYLRTPLSTRQELSQSAYALRDQIKKTQDELSNLKYQDDTVYADDIAHLKQLAEWMYERVDVICQSWDISLAIPDGESMSSHQSEILAPIAQSGNSALNQYDANVGSWKPQQRS
;
A
#
# COMPACT_ATOMS: atom_id res chain seq x y z
N MET A 1 -11.16 41.94 37.11
CA MET A 1 -10.30 42.81 36.26
C MET A 1 -8.87 42.56 36.71
N GLY A 2 -7.87 42.40 35.84
CA GLY A 2 -7.89 42.42 34.37
C GLY A 2 -6.91 41.39 33.78
N VAL A 3 -6.80 41.37 32.45
CA VAL A 3 -6.01 40.41 31.67
C VAL A 3 -4.50 40.70 31.73
N MET A 4 -3.68 39.66 31.59
CA MET A 4 -2.24 39.79 31.26
C MET A 4 -2.08 39.68 29.73
N PRO A 5 -1.45 40.66 29.06
CA PRO A 5 -1.24 40.65 27.61
C PRO A 5 -0.06 39.77 27.19
N GLY A 6 -0.07 39.33 25.94
CA GLY A 6 0.90 38.38 25.39
C GLY A 6 2.24 38.99 24.96
N PHE A 7 3.18 38.09 24.64
CA PHE A 7 4.44 38.40 23.97
C PHE A 7 4.39 37.84 22.55
N TYR A 8 4.47 38.73 21.56
CA TYR A 8 4.89 38.45 20.19
C TYR A 8 5.96 39.48 19.81
N ASP A 9 6.71 39.16 18.75
CA ASP A 9 7.89 39.86 18.23
C ASP A 9 9.13 39.77 19.16
N GLN A 10 10.28 39.32 18.68
CA GLN A 10 11.06 40.03 17.66
C GLN A 10 12.02 39.10 16.89
N PHE A 11 11.85 39.00 15.57
CA PHE A 11 12.88 38.46 14.67
C PHE A 11 14.02 39.47 14.44
N GLY A 12 15.23 38.95 14.25
CA GLY A 12 16.25 39.54 13.37
C GLY A 12 16.90 40.86 13.81
N GLN A 13 17.99 40.79 14.58
CA GLN A 13 19.05 41.82 14.55
C GLN A 13 20.45 41.20 14.55
N ALA A 14 21.08 41.18 13.38
CA ALA A 14 22.54 41.14 13.22
C ALA A 14 22.87 41.76 11.85
N ALA A 15 23.36 43.00 11.84
CA ALA A 15 23.76 43.73 10.65
C ALA A 15 25.02 44.55 10.94
N GLN A 16 25.64 45.09 9.86
CA GLN A 16 26.94 45.80 9.81
C GLN A 16 28.13 44.81 9.84
N THR A 17 28.94 44.65 8.78
CA THR A 17 29.73 45.64 8.02
C THR A 17 30.16 45.02 6.64
N THR A 18 30.77 45.65 5.61
CA THR A 18 31.28 47.02 5.35
C THR A 18 31.45 47.30 3.82
N PHE A 19 30.92 48.43 3.29
CA PHE A 19 31.38 49.27 2.13
C PHE A 19 31.56 48.66 0.68
N PRO A 20 31.65 49.47 -0.40
CA PRO A 20 30.86 50.67 -0.74
C PRO A 20 30.38 50.81 -2.22
N THR A 21 29.26 51.54 -2.37
CA THR A 21 28.71 52.35 -3.48
C THR A 21 29.26 52.28 -4.92
N ARG A 22 28.35 52.03 -5.89
CA ARG A 22 28.23 52.86 -7.11
C ARG A 22 26.76 53.06 -7.51
N GLN A 23 26.47 54.14 -8.22
CA GLN A 23 25.17 54.81 -8.31
C GLN A 23 24.48 54.61 -9.69
N LYS A 24 23.15 54.77 -9.71
CA LYS A 24 22.28 55.28 -10.81
C LYS A 24 21.50 54.25 -11.66
N GLY A 25 20.16 54.32 -11.59
CA GLY A 25 19.24 53.75 -12.57
C GLY A 25 17.86 53.39 -11.99
N GLU A 26 16.86 54.28 -12.12
CA GLU A 26 15.44 53.93 -12.00
C GLU A 26 14.91 53.48 -13.37
N ALA A 27 14.30 52.29 -13.47
CA ALA A 27 13.24 51.97 -14.44
C ALA A 27 12.65 50.57 -14.19
N THR A 28 11.32 50.54 -14.02
CA THR A 28 10.34 49.51 -14.45
C THR A 28 10.50 48.03 -14.09
N GLU A 29 9.39 47.48 -13.61
CA GLU A 29 9.06 46.07 -13.44
C GLU A 29 9.16 45.29 -14.77
N ASP A 30 9.82 44.12 -14.76
CA ASP A 30 9.26 42.79 -15.08
C ASP A 30 10.40 41.75 -14.99
N ASP A 31 10.25 40.69 -14.18
CA ASP A 31 11.18 39.55 -14.16
C ASP A 31 10.43 38.28 -13.72
N THR A 32 9.86 37.60 -14.72
CA THR A 32 9.32 36.25 -14.65
C THR A 32 10.22 35.28 -13.88
N LYS A 33 9.70 34.67 -12.80
CA LYS A 33 10.32 33.50 -12.17
C LYS A 33 9.35 32.33 -12.07
N GLN A 34 9.41 31.58 -13.17
CA GLN A 34 9.02 30.19 -13.34
C GLN A 34 9.44 29.34 -12.12
N ASP A 35 8.45 28.89 -11.35
CA ASP A 35 8.58 27.73 -10.45
C ASP A 35 8.04 26.51 -11.20
N ASP A 36 8.85 26.02 -12.14
CA ASP A 36 8.60 24.76 -12.82
C ASP A 36 9.14 23.65 -11.92
N SER A 37 8.34 23.27 -10.93
CA SER A 37 8.52 22.06 -10.14
C SER A 37 8.32 20.84 -11.06
N ALA A 38 9.32 20.60 -11.91
CA ALA A 38 9.38 19.48 -12.83
C ALA A 38 9.38 18.17 -12.03
N GLU A 39 8.18 17.62 -11.89
CA GLU A 39 7.97 16.22 -11.56
C GLU A 39 8.87 15.39 -12.47
N VAL A 40 9.84 14.70 -11.87
CA VAL A 40 10.77 13.86 -12.63
C VAL A 40 9.99 12.64 -13.11
N VAL A 41 9.35 12.81 -14.28
CA VAL A 41 8.74 11.72 -15.03
C VAL A 41 9.86 10.73 -15.32
N GLN A 42 9.92 9.68 -14.51
CA GLN A 42 10.75 8.52 -14.81
C GLN A 42 10.18 7.95 -16.11
N GLU A 43 10.93 8.04 -17.21
CA GLU A 43 10.54 7.37 -18.45
C GLU A 43 10.38 5.89 -18.13
N GLU A 44 9.15 5.38 -18.22
CA GLU A 44 8.85 3.96 -18.02
C GLU A 44 9.52 3.16 -19.14
N THR A 45 10.74 2.68 -18.87
CA THR A 45 11.52 1.94 -19.85
C THR A 45 10.89 0.57 -20.11
N VAL A 46 10.72 0.23 -21.38
CA VAL A 46 10.28 -1.11 -21.80
C VAL A 46 11.38 -2.10 -21.42
N LEU A 47 11.06 -3.05 -20.56
CA LEU A 47 12.00 -4.06 -20.08
C LEU A 47 12.40 -5.03 -21.20
N THR A 48 13.68 -5.40 -21.25
CA THR A 48 14.12 -6.58 -22.02
C THR A 48 13.68 -7.86 -21.32
N ASP A 49 13.67 -8.99 -22.04
CA ASP A 49 13.29 -10.30 -21.48
C ASP A 49 14.13 -10.72 -20.25
N ASP A 50 15.44 -10.44 -20.21
CA ASP A 50 16.28 -10.67 -19.02
C ASP A 50 15.89 -9.80 -17.82
N GLN A 51 15.58 -8.52 -18.08
CA GLN A 51 15.15 -7.58 -17.03
C GLN A 51 13.75 -7.93 -16.52
N LEU A 52 12.85 -8.32 -17.42
CA LEU A 52 11.51 -8.77 -17.12
C LEU A 52 11.53 -10.06 -16.29
N TYR A 53 12.34 -11.06 -16.67
CA TYR A 53 12.52 -12.27 -15.86
C TYR A 53 12.96 -11.94 -14.43
N THR A 54 13.99 -11.09 -14.29
CA THR A 54 14.51 -10.65 -12.98
C THR A 54 13.40 -9.97 -12.16
N ARG A 55 12.56 -9.16 -12.82
CA ARG A 55 11.43 -8.47 -12.20
C ARG A 55 10.32 -9.43 -11.78
N LEU A 56 10.01 -10.43 -12.60
CA LEU A 56 8.97 -11.43 -12.35
C LEU A 56 9.38 -12.41 -11.24
N ASP A 57 10.63 -12.91 -11.19
CA ASP A 57 11.08 -13.74 -10.05
C ASP A 57 11.02 -12.95 -8.74
N GLY A 58 11.43 -11.67 -8.73
CA GLY A 58 11.29 -10.79 -7.57
C GLY A 58 9.83 -10.63 -7.12
N LEU A 59 8.92 -10.30 -8.04
CA LEU A 59 7.48 -10.20 -7.78
C LEU A 59 6.88 -11.52 -7.29
N TYR A 60 7.32 -12.66 -7.85
CA TYR A 60 6.93 -13.98 -7.39
C TYR A 60 7.39 -14.25 -5.96
N GLN A 61 8.65 -13.93 -5.58
CA GLN A 61 9.10 -14.08 -4.19
C GLN A 61 8.28 -13.21 -3.24
N THR A 62 7.93 -11.98 -3.64
CA THR A 62 7.04 -11.11 -2.86
C THR A 62 5.65 -11.74 -2.66
N ILE A 63 5.02 -12.26 -3.74
CA ILE A 63 3.72 -12.94 -3.66
C ILE A 63 3.77 -14.19 -2.76
N VAL A 64 4.87 -14.96 -2.81
CA VAL A 64 5.08 -16.12 -1.93
C VAL A 64 5.18 -15.68 -0.48
N SER A 65 5.92 -14.60 -0.18
CA SER A 65 6.11 -14.13 1.20
C SER A 65 4.81 -13.69 1.90
N TYR A 66 3.79 -13.25 1.15
CA TYR A 66 2.45 -13.00 1.72
C TYR A 66 1.76 -14.26 2.24
N GLY A 67 2.17 -15.45 1.79
CA GLY A 67 1.69 -16.74 2.27
C GLY A 67 2.40 -17.23 3.55
N ASP A 68 3.46 -16.56 4.00
CA ASP A 68 4.22 -16.98 5.19
C ASP A 68 3.41 -16.76 6.49
N GLU A 69 3.74 -17.54 7.53
CA GLU A 69 3.11 -17.45 8.85
C GLU A 69 3.24 -16.03 9.45
N ASP A 70 4.37 -15.37 9.22
CA ASP A 70 4.64 -13.99 9.67
C ASP A 70 3.83 -12.92 8.93
N GLN A 71 3.07 -13.26 7.87
CA GLN A 71 2.24 -12.32 7.10
C GLN A 71 0.75 -12.67 7.20
N ILE A 72 0.27 -13.66 6.44
CA ILE A 72 -1.15 -14.02 6.49
C ILE A 72 -1.53 -14.77 7.79
N GLY A 73 -0.56 -15.41 8.45
CA GLY A 73 -0.77 -15.99 9.78
C GLY A 73 -1.09 -14.92 10.83
N GLU A 74 -0.33 -13.81 10.88
CA GLU A 74 -0.65 -12.67 11.75
C GLU A 74 -2.06 -12.11 11.49
N VAL A 75 -2.47 -11.97 10.22
CA VAL A 75 -3.82 -11.52 9.85
C VAL A 75 -4.91 -12.46 10.38
N ILE A 76 -4.72 -13.77 10.19
CA ILE A 76 -5.68 -14.80 10.64
C ILE A 76 -5.74 -14.85 12.17
N ASP A 77 -4.60 -14.83 12.86
CA ASP A 77 -4.55 -14.85 14.32
C ASP A 77 -5.12 -13.58 14.94
N SER A 78 -4.84 -12.41 14.37
CA SER A 78 -5.40 -11.13 14.83
C SER A 78 -6.91 -11.11 14.67
N PHE A 79 -7.44 -11.61 13.54
CA PHE A 79 -8.88 -11.78 13.35
C PHE A 79 -9.47 -12.74 14.38
N ASN A 80 -9.00 -13.99 14.42
CA ASN A 80 -9.51 -15.05 15.30
C ASN A 80 -9.53 -14.66 16.79
N ASN A 81 -8.53 -13.91 17.25
CA ASN A 81 -8.43 -13.44 18.62
C ASN A 81 -9.12 -12.08 18.88
N GLY A 82 -9.55 -11.38 17.84
CA GLY A 82 -9.92 -9.96 17.89
C GLY A 82 -11.37 -9.61 17.53
N TYR A 83 -11.99 -10.30 16.57
CA TYR A 83 -13.22 -9.84 15.92
C TYR A 83 -14.46 -9.69 16.83
N LEU A 84 -14.45 -10.29 18.03
CA LEU A 84 -15.52 -10.19 19.05
C LEU A 84 -15.10 -9.39 20.30
N ARG A 85 -13.94 -8.72 20.30
CA ARG A 85 -13.50 -7.90 21.45
C ARG A 85 -14.48 -6.75 21.65
N THR A 86 -14.95 -6.56 22.88
CA THR A 86 -15.93 -5.51 23.21
C THR A 86 -15.42 -4.11 22.83
N PRO A 87 -14.22 -3.66 23.24
CA PRO A 87 -13.75 -2.33 22.91
C PRO A 87 -13.50 -2.18 21.41
N LEU A 88 -14.14 -1.21 20.79
CA LEU A 88 -13.94 -0.85 19.39
C LEU A 88 -12.47 -0.53 19.10
N SER A 89 -11.78 0.15 20.02
CA SER A 89 -10.34 0.44 19.89
C SER A 89 -9.47 -0.81 19.76
N THR A 90 -9.77 -1.88 20.49
CA THR A 90 -9.05 -3.16 20.38
C THR A 90 -9.34 -3.86 19.06
N ARG A 91 -10.58 -3.78 18.54
CA ARG A 91 -10.89 -4.28 17.20
C ARG A 91 -10.16 -3.47 16.12
N GLN A 92 -10.15 -2.14 16.25
CA GLN A 92 -9.43 -1.24 15.33
C GLN A 92 -7.94 -1.57 15.30
N GLU A 93 -7.29 -1.75 16.45
CA GLU A 93 -5.88 -2.15 16.56
C GLU A 93 -5.60 -3.50 15.88
N LEU A 94 -6.36 -4.55 16.22
CA LEU A 94 -6.16 -5.90 15.68
C LEU A 94 -6.53 -6.04 14.20
N SER A 95 -7.31 -5.10 13.65
CA SER A 95 -7.66 -5.10 12.22
C SER A 95 -6.55 -4.59 11.30
N GLN A 96 -5.54 -3.89 11.84
CA GLN A 96 -4.54 -3.17 11.03
C GLN A 96 -3.70 -4.08 10.14
N SER A 97 -3.31 -5.26 10.62
CA SER A 97 -2.51 -6.23 9.84
C SER A 97 -3.25 -6.67 8.57
N ALA A 98 -4.58 -6.90 8.66
CA ALA A 98 -5.40 -7.32 7.52
C ALA A 98 -5.40 -6.26 6.41
N TYR A 99 -5.71 -5.00 6.76
CA TYR A 99 -5.72 -3.91 5.79
C TYR A 99 -4.32 -3.61 5.24
N ALA A 100 -3.29 -3.63 6.09
CA ALA A 100 -1.91 -3.40 5.66
C ALA A 100 -1.43 -4.45 4.65
N LEU A 101 -1.71 -5.74 4.90
CA LEU A 101 -1.36 -6.83 3.97
C LEU A 101 -2.17 -6.72 2.67
N ARG A 102 -3.47 -6.41 2.73
CA ARG A 102 -4.31 -6.18 1.55
C ARG A 102 -3.74 -5.05 0.67
N ASP A 103 -3.35 -3.93 1.28
CA ASP A 103 -2.79 -2.78 0.58
C ASP A 103 -1.39 -3.05 0.01
N GLN A 104 -0.59 -3.93 0.65
CA GLN A 104 0.68 -4.42 0.11
C GLN A 104 0.45 -5.30 -1.13
N ILE A 105 -0.42 -6.31 -1.04
CA ILE A 105 -0.79 -7.16 -2.19
C ILE A 105 -1.31 -6.29 -3.33
N LYS A 106 -2.13 -5.28 -3.02
CA LYS A 106 -2.68 -4.37 -4.04
C LYS A 106 -1.59 -3.59 -4.79
N LYS A 107 -0.56 -3.10 -4.09
CA LYS A 107 0.61 -2.48 -4.74
C LYS A 107 1.32 -3.44 -5.68
N THR A 108 1.49 -4.71 -5.30
CA THR A 108 2.07 -5.74 -6.17
C THR A 108 1.20 -6.05 -7.40
N GLN A 109 -0.14 -6.05 -7.27
CA GLN A 109 -1.04 -6.17 -8.43
C GLN A 109 -0.92 -4.98 -9.39
N ASP A 110 -0.84 -3.76 -8.85
CA ASP A 110 -0.75 -2.53 -9.65
C ASP A 110 0.63 -2.47 -10.34
N GLU A 111 1.69 -2.88 -9.65
CA GLU A 111 3.04 -3.05 -10.18
C GLU A 111 3.10 -4.06 -11.35
N LEU A 112 2.50 -5.25 -11.17
CA LEU A 112 2.32 -6.26 -12.24
C LEU A 112 1.48 -5.73 -13.42
N SER A 113 0.52 -4.87 -13.15
CA SER A 113 -0.37 -4.28 -14.17
C SER A 113 0.32 -3.19 -14.98
N ASN A 114 1.27 -2.48 -14.37
CA ASN A 114 1.99 -1.37 -14.98
C ASN A 114 3.29 -1.77 -15.68
N LEU A 115 3.78 -3.01 -15.52
CA LEU A 115 4.97 -3.54 -16.22
C LEU A 115 4.93 -3.22 -17.73
N LYS A 116 6.01 -2.62 -18.24
CA LYS A 116 6.24 -2.40 -19.67
C LYS A 116 7.22 -3.44 -20.19
N TYR A 117 6.86 -4.13 -21.26
CA TYR A 117 7.63 -5.21 -21.88
C TYR A 117 7.39 -5.24 -23.39
N GLN A 118 8.16 -6.03 -24.10
CA GLN A 118 8.06 -6.18 -25.56
C GLN A 118 6.80 -7.00 -25.91
N ASP A 119 6.08 -6.61 -26.97
CA ASP A 119 4.80 -7.24 -27.36
C ASP A 119 4.92 -8.74 -27.64
N ASP A 120 6.11 -9.21 -28.02
CA ASP A 120 6.46 -10.60 -28.33
C ASP A 120 7.27 -11.30 -27.22
N THR A 121 7.26 -10.77 -26.00
CA THR A 121 7.96 -11.36 -24.84
C THR A 121 7.61 -12.83 -24.61
N VAL A 122 8.63 -13.64 -24.32
CA VAL A 122 8.46 -15.06 -23.97
C VAL A 122 7.82 -15.28 -22.60
N TYR A 123 7.58 -14.23 -21.81
CA TYR A 123 7.08 -14.27 -20.42
C TYR A 123 5.59 -13.93 -20.26
N ALA A 124 4.82 -13.82 -21.35
CA ALA A 124 3.40 -13.45 -21.31
C ALA A 124 2.57 -14.33 -20.35
N ASP A 125 2.77 -15.65 -20.38
CA ASP A 125 2.10 -16.59 -19.47
C ASP A 125 2.53 -16.38 -18.01
N ASP A 126 3.82 -16.12 -17.75
CA ASP A 126 4.33 -15.89 -16.39
C ASP A 126 3.74 -14.60 -15.80
N ILE A 127 3.60 -13.53 -16.60
CA ILE A 127 2.90 -12.30 -16.18
C ILE A 127 1.43 -12.59 -15.81
N ALA A 128 0.72 -13.39 -16.60
CA ALA A 128 -0.67 -13.75 -16.34
C ALA A 128 -0.80 -14.61 -15.06
N HIS A 129 0.09 -15.58 -14.87
CA HIS A 129 0.16 -16.40 -13.68
C HIS A 129 0.43 -15.56 -12.41
N LEU A 130 1.40 -14.64 -12.43
CA LEU A 130 1.69 -13.81 -11.25
C LEU A 130 0.53 -12.88 -10.90
N LYS A 131 -0.16 -12.31 -11.90
CA LYS A 131 -1.40 -11.54 -11.68
C LYS A 131 -2.47 -12.39 -10.99
N GLN A 132 -2.65 -13.63 -11.44
CA GLN A 132 -3.65 -14.53 -10.87
C GLN A 132 -3.29 -15.02 -9.45
N LEU A 133 -2.01 -15.26 -9.15
CA LEU A 133 -1.55 -15.57 -7.78
C LEU A 133 -1.76 -14.37 -6.83
N ALA A 134 -1.43 -13.16 -7.30
CA ALA A 134 -1.67 -11.93 -6.53
C ALA A 134 -3.16 -11.66 -6.30
N GLU A 135 -4.03 -11.98 -7.27
CA GLU A 135 -5.49 -11.91 -7.11
C GLU A 135 -6.00 -12.90 -6.06
N TRP A 136 -5.60 -14.18 -6.11
CA TRP A 136 -6.02 -15.14 -5.09
C TRP A 136 -5.49 -14.80 -3.69
N MET A 137 -4.31 -14.19 -3.57
CA MET A 137 -3.84 -13.65 -2.29
C MET A 137 -4.67 -12.45 -1.84
N TYR A 138 -5.04 -11.56 -2.75
CA TYR A 138 -5.90 -10.41 -2.45
C TYR A 138 -7.27 -10.88 -1.96
N GLU A 139 -7.94 -11.79 -2.68
CA GLU A 139 -9.23 -12.37 -2.30
C GLU A 139 -9.20 -13.00 -0.89
N ARG A 140 -8.14 -13.75 -0.56
CA ARG A 140 -7.95 -14.38 0.76
C ARG A 140 -7.91 -13.37 1.91
N VAL A 141 -7.24 -12.24 1.72
CA VAL A 141 -7.09 -11.21 2.76
C VAL A 141 -8.30 -10.27 2.77
N ASP A 142 -8.84 -9.92 1.60
CA ASP A 142 -9.96 -8.99 1.50
C ASP A 142 -11.24 -9.51 2.16
N VAL A 143 -11.53 -10.82 2.10
CA VAL A 143 -12.69 -11.37 2.85
C VAL A 143 -12.53 -11.30 4.37
N ILE A 144 -11.29 -11.25 4.87
CA ILE A 144 -10.99 -10.97 6.28
C ILE A 144 -11.16 -9.46 6.56
N CYS A 145 -10.74 -8.58 5.65
CA CYS A 145 -11.01 -7.13 5.73
C CYS A 145 -12.53 -6.83 5.73
N GLN A 146 -13.31 -7.44 4.85
CA GLN A 146 -14.78 -7.30 4.82
C GLN A 146 -15.42 -7.77 6.13
N SER A 147 -14.89 -8.84 6.72
CA SER A 147 -15.33 -9.33 8.04
C SER A 147 -14.95 -8.34 9.16
N TRP A 148 -13.77 -7.74 9.09
CA TRP A 148 -13.38 -6.63 9.96
C TRP A 148 -14.27 -5.40 9.78
N ASP A 149 -14.64 -5.02 8.55
CA ASP A 149 -15.51 -3.87 8.29
C ASP A 149 -16.87 -4.02 9.01
N ILE A 150 -17.47 -5.21 8.97
CA ILE A 150 -18.70 -5.54 9.73
C ILE A 150 -18.42 -5.50 11.23
N SER A 151 -17.34 -6.11 11.70
CA SER A 151 -16.96 -6.10 13.12
C SER A 151 -16.80 -4.66 13.64
N LEU A 152 -16.13 -3.78 12.90
CA LEU A 152 -15.81 -2.41 13.27
C LEU A 152 -17.01 -1.46 13.19
N ALA A 153 -18.02 -1.77 12.38
CA ALA A 153 -19.27 -1.02 12.33
C ALA A 153 -20.09 -1.10 13.65
N ILE A 154 -19.87 -2.14 14.47
CA ILE A 154 -20.59 -2.36 15.72
C ILE A 154 -20.02 -1.43 16.82
N PRO A 155 -20.82 -0.54 17.43
CA PRO A 155 -20.36 0.39 18.46
C PRO A 155 -20.12 -0.29 19.81
N ASP A 156 -19.40 0.40 20.70
CA ASP A 156 -19.25 -0.01 22.10
C ASP A 156 -20.62 -0.08 22.81
N GLY A 157 -20.80 -1.10 23.66
CA GLY A 157 -22.03 -1.33 24.41
C GLY A 157 -23.00 -2.31 23.76
N GLU A 158 -22.79 -2.68 22.50
CA GLU A 158 -23.52 -3.77 21.84
C GLU A 158 -22.95 -5.16 22.13
N SER A 159 -23.79 -6.18 21.95
CA SER A 159 -23.44 -7.58 22.15
C SER A 159 -22.75 -8.14 20.91
N MET A 160 -21.41 -8.11 20.87
CA MET A 160 -20.60 -8.65 19.75
C MET A 160 -20.99 -10.08 19.36
N SER A 161 -21.32 -10.94 20.32
CA SER A 161 -21.74 -12.33 20.06
C SER A 161 -23.08 -12.43 19.32
N SER A 162 -23.96 -11.43 19.43
CA SER A 162 -25.22 -11.38 18.68
C SER A 162 -25.00 -11.11 17.19
N HIS A 163 -23.87 -10.49 16.84
CA HIS A 163 -23.47 -10.16 15.48
C HIS A 163 -22.46 -11.17 14.87
N GLN A 164 -22.05 -12.19 15.63
CA GLN A 164 -21.00 -13.14 15.22
C GLN A 164 -21.26 -13.79 13.86
N SER A 165 -22.50 -14.17 13.55
CA SER A 165 -22.86 -14.78 12.25
C SER A 165 -22.81 -13.80 11.09
N GLU A 166 -23.02 -12.50 11.34
CA GLU A 166 -22.91 -11.45 10.33
C GLU A 166 -21.43 -11.17 10.03
N ILE A 167 -20.61 -11.02 11.08
CA ILE A 167 -19.16 -10.79 10.96
C ILE A 167 -18.48 -11.93 10.20
N LEU A 168 -18.88 -13.19 10.43
CA LEU A 168 -18.30 -14.36 9.75
C LEU A 168 -18.90 -14.63 8.35
N ALA A 169 -19.92 -13.88 7.92
CA ALA A 169 -20.61 -14.15 6.66
C ALA A 169 -19.71 -14.03 5.42
N PRO A 170 -18.79 -13.03 5.27
CA PRO A 170 -17.93 -12.93 4.09
C PRO A 170 -16.99 -14.14 3.94
N ILE A 171 -16.32 -14.53 5.02
CA ILE A 171 -15.44 -15.71 5.05
C ILE A 171 -16.23 -16.99 4.74
N ALA A 172 -17.42 -17.16 5.33
CA ALA A 172 -18.26 -18.34 5.11
C ALA A 172 -18.81 -18.44 3.67
N GLN A 173 -19.04 -17.32 2.99
CA GLN A 173 -19.51 -17.28 1.60
C GLN A 173 -18.37 -17.50 0.59
N SER A 174 -17.18 -16.97 0.85
CA SER A 174 -15.99 -17.19 0.01
C SER A 174 -15.48 -18.63 0.08
N GLY A 175 -15.46 -19.20 1.30
CA GLY A 175 -14.88 -20.51 1.53
C GLY A 175 -13.37 -20.54 1.25
N ASN A 176 -12.89 -21.63 0.65
CA ASN A 176 -11.46 -21.88 0.43
C ASN A 176 -11.06 -21.89 -1.06
N SER A 177 -11.85 -21.31 -1.96
CA SER A 177 -11.58 -21.33 -3.41
C SER A 177 -10.22 -20.72 -3.75
N ALA A 178 -10.01 -19.46 -3.36
CA ALA A 178 -8.77 -18.71 -3.60
C ALA A 178 -7.54 -19.39 -2.96
N LEU A 179 -7.66 -19.87 -1.72
CA LEU A 179 -6.63 -20.64 -1.02
C LEU A 179 -6.23 -21.90 -1.82
N ASN A 180 -7.21 -22.75 -2.15
CA ASN A 180 -6.96 -24.00 -2.84
C ASN A 180 -6.35 -23.78 -4.24
N GLN A 181 -6.76 -22.72 -4.94
CA GLN A 181 -6.21 -22.38 -6.25
C GLN A 181 -4.79 -21.82 -6.14
N TYR A 182 -4.51 -20.96 -5.17
CA TYR A 182 -3.16 -20.46 -4.91
C TYR A 182 -2.21 -21.62 -4.58
N ASP A 183 -2.53 -22.44 -3.58
CA ASP A 183 -1.68 -23.53 -3.11
C ASP A 183 -1.41 -24.58 -4.19
N ALA A 184 -2.40 -24.86 -5.06
CA ALA A 184 -2.26 -25.82 -6.16
C ALA A 184 -1.33 -25.34 -7.28
N ASN A 185 -1.22 -24.02 -7.49
CA ASN A 185 -0.53 -23.45 -8.65
C ASN A 185 0.81 -22.81 -8.32
N VAL A 186 0.94 -22.16 -7.15
CA VAL A 186 2.08 -21.28 -6.80
C VAL A 186 3.44 -21.89 -7.10
N GLY A 187 3.73 -23.11 -6.63
CA GLY A 187 5.02 -23.76 -6.86
C GLY A 187 5.30 -24.14 -8.32
N SER A 188 4.26 -24.36 -9.12
CA SER A 188 4.38 -24.71 -10.55
C SER A 188 4.49 -23.48 -11.46
N TRP A 189 4.02 -22.32 -10.98
CA TRP A 189 3.97 -21.06 -11.71
C TRP A 189 5.16 -20.13 -11.38
N LYS A 190 6.19 -20.64 -10.71
CA LYS A 190 7.44 -19.90 -10.54
C LYS A 190 8.04 -19.58 -11.92
N PRO A 191 8.30 -18.30 -12.27
CA PRO A 191 8.93 -17.92 -13.52
C PRO A 191 10.27 -18.66 -13.71
N GLN A 192 10.52 -19.13 -14.93
CA GLN A 192 11.76 -19.83 -15.31
C GLN A 192 12.52 -18.97 -16.31
N GLN A 193 13.84 -18.87 -16.18
CA GLN A 193 14.65 -18.14 -17.16
C GLN A 193 14.58 -18.83 -18.53
N ARG A 194 14.15 -18.09 -19.55
CA ARG A 194 14.05 -18.49 -20.96
C ARG A 194 15.20 -17.84 -21.75
N SER A 195 15.61 -18.42 -22.87
CA SER A 195 16.74 -18.01 -23.71
C SER A 195 16.35 -17.95 -25.19
#